data_AF-A0A847LJM4-F1
#
_entry.id   AF-A0A847LJM4-F1
#
_cell.length_a   1.000
_cell.length_b   1.000
_cell.length_c   1.000
_cell.angle_alpha   90.00
_cell.angle_beta   90.00
_cell.angle_gamma   90.00
#
_symmetry.space_group_name_H-M   'P 1'
#
loop_
_entity.id
_entity.type
_entity.pdbx_description
1 polymer ?
#
loop_
_entity_poly.entity_id
_entity_poly.type
_entity_poly.pdbx_seq_one_letter_code
_entity_poly.pdbx_strand_id
1 'polypeptide(L)'
;MVIGVFLVTRRKQAGSSGTTDAEEHPPTAGNGERSEDPPGDDPGAAALPEKGPAELQQEVKQKKSLVLIIRLQVKSLLSKCPEGRDEVESARQVFKQACESFDMPKPPPAADREELGKAVALLDAHIRELDRLIHTLLRHLDGRKP
;
A
#
# COMPACT_ATOMS: atom_id res chain seq x y z
N MET A 1 4.20 10.35 -27.24
CA MET A 1 4.78 11.01 -26.06
C MET A 1 4.65 10.06 -24.88
N VAL A 2 5.75 9.48 -24.42
CA VAL A 2 5.80 8.53 -23.29
C VAL A 2 6.61 9.21 -22.20
N ILE A 3 6.00 9.50 -21.04
CA ILE A 3 6.71 10.02 -19.87
C ILE A 3 6.99 8.82 -18.97
N GLY A 4 8.21 8.29 -19.08
CA GLY A 4 8.75 7.28 -18.18
C GLY A 4 9.33 7.96 -16.95
N VAL A 5 8.83 7.61 -15.75
CA VAL A 5 9.42 8.02 -14.49
C VAL A 5 10.41 6.93 -14.06
N PHE A 6 11.70 7.16 -14.31
CA PHE A 6 12.80 6.37 -13.75
C PHE A 6 13.02 6.78 -12.30
N LEU A 7 12.67 5.91 -11.34
CA LEU A 7 13.19 6.01 -9.97
C LEU A 7 14.54 5.29 -9.92
N VAL A 8 15.60 6.09 -9.94
CA VAL A 8 16.99 5.66 -9.72
C VAL A 8 17.16 5.23 -8.26
N THR A 9 17.55 3.97 -8.09
CA THR A 9 18.06 3.37 -6.86
C THR A 9 19.36 4.02 -6.41
N ARG A 10 19.46 4.43 -5.13
CA ARG A 10 20.75 4.57 -4.45
C ARG A 10 20.92 3.48 -3.42
N ARG A 11 21.70 2.48 -3.81
CA ARG A 11 22.39 1.52 -2.95
C ARG A 11 23.64 2.22 -2.41
N LYS A 12 23.89 2.21 -1.10
CA LYS A 12 25.22 2.47 -0.53
C LYS A 12 25.63 1.27 0.31
N GLN A 13 26.75 0.68 -0.10
CA GLN A 13 27.42 -0.47 0.50
C GLN A 13 28.07 -0.14 1.85
N ALA A 14 28.03 -1.15 2.72
CA ALA A 14 29.11 -1.74 3.50
C ALA A 14 30.11 -0.86 4.28
N GLY A 15 30.18 -1.16 5.59
CA GLY A 15 31.39 -1.28 6.42
C GLY A 15 30.96 -2.12 7.63
N SER A 16 31.33 -3.38 7.80
CA SER A 16 32.64 -4.04 7.98
C SER A 16 33.33 -3.73 9.31
N SER A 17 33.61 -4.82 10.02
CA SER A 17 34.66 -5.07 11.02
C SER A 17 34.38 -4.73 12.48
N GLY A 18 34.48 -5.76 13.33
CA GLY A 18 34.52 -5.65 14.78
C GLY A 18 34.36 -6.99 15.50
N THR A 19 35.29 -7.92 15.27
CA THR A 19 35.47 -9.17 16.02
C THR A 19 36.15 -8.92 17.36
N THR A 20 35.59 -9.45 18.45
CA THR A 20 36.24 -9.78 19.73
C THR A 20 35.48 -11.00 20.25
N ASP A 21 36.00 -12.22 20.19
CA ASP A 21 37.06 -12.79 21.04
C ASP A 21 36.78 -12.59 22.53
N ALA A 22 36.21 -13.63 23.15
CA ALA A 22 36.24 -13.85 24.59
C ALA A 22 35.89 -15.33 24.87
N GLU A 23 36.97 -16.11 25.03
CA GLU A 23 37.17 -17.17 26.02
C GLU A 23 36.28 -18.43 26.02
N GLU A 24 36.94 -19.54 25.67
CA GLU A 24 36.65 -20.91 26.13
C GLU A 24 36.58 -21.00 27.67
N HIS A 25 35.70 -21.85 28.21
CA HIS A 25 36.02 -22.85 29.25
C HIS A 25 34.91 -23.93 29.31
N PRO A 26 35.20 -25.15 29.82
CA PRO A 26 34.80 -26.44 29.23
C PRO A 26 33.64 -27.16 30.00
N PRO A 27 33.28 -28.43 29.66
CA PRO A 27 31.92 -28.96 29.80
C PRO A 27 31.63 -29.54 31.18
N THR A 28 30.36 -29.47 31.61
CA THR A 28 29.84 -30.33 32.68
C THR A 28 28.75 -31.21 32.10
N ALA A 29 29.06 -32.49 31.98
CA ALA A 29 28.09 -33.55 31.76
C ALA A 29 27.29 -33.76 33.06
N GLY A 30 25.96 -33.76 32.95
CA GLY A 30 25.03 -34.12 34.01
C GLY A 30 23.71 -34.55 33.38
N ASN A 31 23.49 -35.86 33.33
CA ASN A 31 22.29 -36.52 32.82
C ASN A 31 21.00 -35.98 33.46
N GLY A 32 19.91 -35.95 32.69
CA GLY A 32 18.57 -35.86 33.27
C GLY A 32 17.49 -35.51 32.26
N GLU A 33 16.88 -36.55 31.71
CA GLU A 33 15.54 -36.56 31.11
C GLU A 33 15.32 -35.92 29.73
N ARG A 34 14.58 -36.71 28.94
CA ARG A 34 14.26 -36.50 27.54
C ARG A 34 12.76 -36.21 27.50
N SER A 35 12.43 -35.06 26.91
CA SER A 35 11.12 -34.62 26.43
C SER A 35 10.06 -34.28 27.48
N GLU A 36 9.70 -33.00 27.55
CA GLU A 36 8.41 -32.50 27.04
C GLU A 36 8.55 -30.99 26.78
N ASP A 37 7.82 -30.53 25.77
CA ASP A 37 7.99 -29.37 24.87
C ASP A 37 8.68 -28.09 25.40
N PRO A 38 9.54 -27.42 24.59
CA PRO A 38 9.82 -26.01 24.85
C PRO A 38 8.49 -25.25 24.76
N PRO A 39 8.21 -24.26 25.62
CA PRO A 39 7.22 -23.27 25.24
C PRO A 39 7.73 -22.73 23.91
N GLY A 40 6.92 -22.87 22.86
CA GLY A 40 7.17 -22.13 21.64
C GLY A 40 7.13 -20.66 22.04
N ASP A 41 8.30 -20.10 22.38
CA ASP A 41 8.57 -18.68 22.32
C ASP A 41 8.32 -18.31 20.86
N ASP A 42 7.06 -18.06 20.53
CA ASP A 42 6.67 -17.44 19.28
C ASP A 42 7.39 -16.08 19.32
N PRO A 43 8.51 -15.91 18.58
CA PRO A 43 9.42 -14.82 18.81
C PRO A 43 8.76 -13.60 18.21
N GLY A 44 7.96 -12.91 19.02
CA GLY A 44 7.29 -11.69 18.64
C GLY A 44 6.60 -11.81 17.29
N ALA A 45 5.33 -12.19 17.30
CA ALA A 45 4.39 -11.42 16.50
C ALA A 45 4.54 -9.96 16.97
N ALA A 46 5.55 -9.27 16.43
CA ALA A 46 5.85 -7.89 16.71
C ALA A 46 4.58 -7.17 16.29
N ALA A 47 3.74 -6.85 17.28
CA ALA A 47 2.55 -6.09 17.08
C ALA A 47 3.01 -4.84 16.32
N LEU A 48 2.63 -4.76 15.05
CA LEU A 48 3.06 -3.67 14.18
C LEU A 48 2.71 -2.38 14.94
N PRO A 49 3.67 -1.46 15.12
CA PRO A 49 3.46 -0.30 15.96
C PRO A 49 2.20 0.41 15.51
N GLU A 50 1.28 0.56 16.44
CA GLU A 50 0.00 1.19 16.24
C GLU A 50 0.22 2.65 15.82
N LYS A 51 0.02 2.95 14.52
CA LYS A 51 0.20 4.31 13.98
C LYS A 51 -0.59 5.32 14.79
N GLY A 52 0.08 6.39 15.21
CA GLY A 52 -0.55 7.47 15.97
C GLY A 52 -1.56 8.27 15.12
N PRO A 53 -2.49 9.02 15.75
CA PRO A 53 -3.46 9.85 15.04
C PRO A 53 -2.83 10.86 14.06
N ALA A 54 -1.69 11.46 14.43
CA ALA A 54 -0.98 12.41 13.58
C ALA A 54 -0.45 11.76 12.28
N GLU A 55 0.06 10.53 12.39
CA GLU A 55 0.54 9.75 11.24
C GLU A 55 -0.62 9.37 10.32
N LEU A 56 -1.75 8.91 10.89
CA LEU A 56 -2.95 8.59 10.11
C LEU A 56 -3.53 9.84 9.42
N GLN A 57 -3.54 11.00 10.07
CA GLN A 57 -3.94 12.25 9.43
C GLN A 57 -3.05 12.61 8.24
N GLN A 58 -1.73 12.43 8.38
CA GLN A 58 -0.79 12.64 7.28
C GLN A 58 -1.05 11.64 6.15
N GLU A 59 -1.28 10.38 6.48
CA GLU A 59 -1.59 9.32 5.52
C GLU A 59 -2.90 9.61 4.77
N VAL A 60 -3.95 10.07 5.45
CA VAL A 60 -5.21 10.55 4.82
C VAL A 60 -4.93 11.66 3.82
N LYS A 61 -4.11 12.66 4.17
CA LYS A 61 -3.76 13.77 3.27
C LYS A 61 -3.00 13.27 2.03
N GLN A 62 -2.03 12.38 2.23
CA GLN A 62 -1.25 11.78 1.15
C GLN A 62 -2.15 10.96 0.21
N LYS A 63 -2.99 10.08 0.76
CA LYS A 63 -3.89 9.23 -0.05
C LYS A 63 -4.95 10.04 -0.78
N LYS A 64 -5.50 11.11 -0.17
CA LYS A 64 -6.39 12.04 -0.90
C LYS A 64 -5.70 12.66 -2.11
N SER A 65 -4.44 13.09 -1.95
CA SER A 65 -3.66 13.65 -3.05
C SER A 65 -3.40 12.60 -4.14
N LEU A 66 -3.09 11.37 -3.75
CA LEU A 66 -2.90 10.26 -4.68
C LEU A 66 -4.17 9.94 -5.46
N VAL A 67 -5.34 9.87 -4.79
CA VAL A 67 -6.63 9.66 -5.47
C VAL A 67 -6.88 10.73 -6.52
N LEU A 68 -6.61 12.02 -6.22
CA LEU A 68 -6.77 13.10 -7.19
C LEU A 68 -5.89 12.90 -8.42
N ILE A 69 -4.62 12.51 -8.23
CA ILE A 69 -3.69 12.23 -9.33
C ILE A 69 -4.21 11.07 -10.20
N ILE A 70 -4.63 9.97 -9.58
CA ILE A 70 -5.14 8.80 -10.31
C ILE A 70 -6.43 9.14 -11.05
N ARG A 71 -7.34 9.93 -10.45
CA ARG A 71 -8.56 10.42 -11.13
C ARG A 71 -8.23 11.20 -12.41
N LEU A 72 -7.21 12.06 -12.37
CA LEU A 72 -6.76 12.79 -13.57
C LEU A 72 -6.22 11.84 -14.64
N GLN A 73 -5.49 10.79 -14.25
CA GLN A 73 -5.01 9.77 -15.17
C GLN A 73 -6.16 8.99 -15.81
N VAL A 74 -7.14 8.51 -15.04
CA VAL A 74 -8.34 7.83 -15.55
C VAL A 74 -9.09 8.73 -16.54
N LYS A 75 -9.31 10.00 -16.19
CA LYS A 75 -9.96 10.97 -17.08
C LYS A 75 -9.20 11.15 -18.40
N SER A 76 -7.86 11.21 -18.34
CA SER A 76 -7.02 11.30 -19.54
C SER A 76 -7.04 10.04 -20.40
N LEU A 77 -7.20 8.86 -19.80
CA LEU A 77 -7.34 7.60 -20.55
C LEU A 77 -8.72 7.51 -21.21
N LEU A 78 -9.77 7.84 -20.46
CA LEU A 78 -11.14 7.89 -20.98
C LEU A 78 -11.28 8.85 -22.17
N SER A 79 -10.55 9.97 -22.22
CA SER A 79 -10.58 10.87 -23.38
C SER A 79 -9.89 10.31 -24.62
N LYS A 80 -9.08 9.25 -24.49
CA LYS A 80 -8.38 8.58 -25.59
C LYS A 80 -9.13 7.34 -26.08
N CYS A 81 -10.00 6.77 -25.25
CA CYS A 81 -10.81 5.63 -25.63
C CYS A 81 -11.94 6.06 -26.57
N PRO A 82 -12.14 5.38 -27.71
CA PRO A 82 -13.26 5.67 -28.61
C PRO A 82 -14.60 5.45 -27.90
N GLU A 83 -15.56 6.32 -28.18
CA GLU A 83 -16.92 6.22 -27.66
C GLU A 83 -17.69 5.05 -28.32
N GLY A 84 -18.73 4.54 -27.65
CA GLY A 84 -19.59 3.47 -28.19
C GLY A 84 -19.05 2.05 -28.04
N ARG A 85 -18.08 1.83 -27.14
CA ARG A 85 -17.67 0.49 -26.71
C ARG A 85 -18.16 0.25 -25.27
N ASP A 86 -18.97 -0.79 -25.09
CA ASP A 86 -19.64 -1.11 -23.82
C ASP A 86 -18.70 -1.13 -22.61
N GLU A 87 -17.49 -1.67 -22.77
CA GLU A 87 -16.47 -1.72 -21.71
C GLU A 87 -16.00 -0.32 -21.28
N VAL A 88 -15.85 0.60 -22.23
CA VAL A 88 -15.43 1.98 -21.97
C VAL A 88 -16.57 2.77 -21.33
N GLU A 89 -17.81 2.57 -21.76
CA GLU A 89 -18.99 3.18 -21.14
C GLU A 89 -19.19 2.70 -19.70
N SER A 90 -19.06 1.40 -19.47
CA SER A 90 -19.05 0.82 -18.12
C SER A 90 -17.93 1.44 -17.27
N ALA A 91 -16.71 1.54 -17.79
CA ALA A 91 -15.60 2.18 -17.08
C ALA A 91 -15.86 3.67 -16.78
N ARG A 92 -16.53 4.42 -17.67
CA ARG A 92 -16.96 5.81 -17.42
C ARG A 92 -17.97 5.88 -16.28
N GLN A 93 -18.94 4.97 -16.25
CA GLN A 93 -19.96 4.93 -15.20
C GLN A 93 -19.35 4.61 -13.84
N VAL A 94 -18.49 3.59 -13.77
CA VAL A 94 -17.77 3.24 -12.53
C VAL A 94 -16.88 4.40 -12.09
N PHE A 95 -16.17 5.05 -13.01
CA PHE A 95 -15.36 6.23 -12.69
C PHE A 95 -16.21 7.38 -12.11
N LYS A 96 -17.40 7.63 -12.69
CA LYS A 96 -18.32 8.65 -12.20
C LYS A 96 -18.79 8.33 -10.77
N GLN A 97 -19.19 7.10 -10.50
CA GLN A 97 -19.60 6.65 -9.15
C GLN A 97 -18.44 6.74 -8.14
N ALA A 98 -17.23 6.35 -8.55
CA ALA A 98 -16.03 6.47 -7.73
C ALA A 98 -15.68 7.95 -7.42
N CYS A 99 -15.98 8.86 -8.35
CA CYS A 99 -15.81 10.30 -8.14
C CYS A 99 -16.83 10.86 -7.13
N GLU A 100 -18.10 10.50 -7.27
CA GLU A 100 -19.19 10.96 -6.40
C GLU A 100 -18.99 10.47 -4.95
N SER A 101 -18.54 9.23 -4.78
CA SER A 101 -18.22 8.66 -3.46
C SER A 101 -16.94 9.23 -2.84
N PHE A 102 -16.05 9.85 -3.62
CA PHE A 102 -14.83 10.47 -3.09
C PHE A 102 -15.07 11.84 -2.44
N ASP A 103 -16.18 12.51 -2.76
CA ASP A 103 -16.57 13.78 -2.13
C ASP A 103 -17.04 13.61 -0.66
N MET A 104 -16.56 12.55 -0.01
CA MET A 104 -16.76 12.23 1.40
C MET A 104 -16.38 13.40 2.30
N PRO A 105 -17.18 13.64 3.37
CA PRO A 105 -16.91 14.69 4.34
C PRO A 105 -15.47 14.61 4.86
N LYS A 106 -14.82 15.76 4.98
CA LYS A 106 -13.51 15.84 5.63
C LYS A 106 -13.66 15.36 7.08
N PRO A 107 -12.89 14.36 7.53
CA PRO A 107 -12.93 13.98 8.94
C PRO A 107 -12.59 15.22 9.78
N PRO A 108 -13.27 15.42 10.92
CA PRO A 108 -13.06 16.59 11.76
C PRO A 108 -11.58 16.68 12.19
N PRO A 109 -11.05 17.89 12.48
CA PRO A 109 -9.65 18.07 12.87
C PRO A 109 -9.22 17.25 14.11
N ALA A 110 -10.19 16.88 14.95
CA ALA A 110 -10.03 16.07 16.15
C ALA A 110 -10.59 14.64 16.00
N ALA A 111 -10.68 14.13 14.76
CA ALA A 111 -11.09 12.75 14.51
C ALA A 111 -10.20 11.79 15.29
N ASP A 112 -10.82 10.80 15.92
CA ASP A 112 -10.10 9.80 16.67
C ASP A 112 -9.33 8.85 15.75
N ARG A 113 -8.50 7.99 16.35
CA ARG A 113 -7.66 7.06 15.60
C ARG A 113 -8.48 6.07 14.77
N GLU A 114 -9.66 5.66 15.26
CA GLU A 114 -10.52 4.69 14.60
C GLU A 114 -11.15 5.30 13.34
N GLU A 115 -11.69 6.51 13.44
CA GLU A 115 -12.24 7.28 12.32
C GLU A 115 -11.18 7.54 11.24
N LEU A 116 -9.98 7.93 11.65
CA LEU A 116 -8.86 8.13 10.73
C LEU A 116 -8.45 6.83 10.05
N GLY A 117 -8.41 5.72 10.79
CA GLY A 117 -8.15 4.39 10.25
C GLY A 117 -9.18 3.97 9.20
N LYS A 118 -10.48 4.19 9.48
CA LYS A 118 -11.57 3.96 8.52
C LYS A 118 -11.41 4.82 7.27
N ALA A 119 -11.06 6.10 7.44
CA ALA A 119 -10.83 7.01 6.32
C ALA A 119 -9.65 6.56 5.43
N VAL A 120 -8.55 6.10 6.03
CA VAL A 120 -7.41 5.51 5.30
C VAL A 120 -7.84 4.29 4.51
N ALA A 121 -8.55 3.34 5.14
CA ALA A 121 -9.00 2.11 4.49
C ALA A 121 -9.95 2.37 3.31
N LEU A 122 -10.84 3.36 3.45
CA LEU A 122 -11.72 3.78 2.36
C LEU A 122 -10.94 4.40 1.20
N LEU A 123 -9.97 5.27 1.49
CA LEU A 123 -9.10 5.84 0.46
C LEU A 123 -8.30 4.76 -0.28
N ASP A 124 -7.81 3.74 0.43
CA ASP A 124 -7.15 2.58 -0.20
C ASP A 124 -8.08 1.77 -1.10
N ALA A 125 -9.35 1.60 -0.70
CA ALA A 125 -10.35 0.97 -1.57
C ALA A 125 -10.56 1.79 -2.86
N HIS A 126 -10.69 3.11 -2.77
CA HIS A 126 -10.80 3.98 -3.94
C HIS A 126 -9.56 3.93 -4.84
N ILE A 127 -8.36 3.95 -4.26
CA ILE A 127 -7.11 3.84 -5.02
C ILE A 127 -7.10 2.54 -5.83
N ARG A 128 -7.45 1.40 -5.21
CA ARG A 128 -7.49 0.10 -5.89
C ARG A 128 -8.52 0.07 -7.01
N GLU A 129 -9.70 0.66 -6.80
CA GLU A 129 -10.75 0.69 -7.82
C GLU A 129 -10.32 1.55 -9.03
N LEU A 130 -9.75 2.72 -8.77
CA LEU A 130 -9.25 3.60 -9.84
C LEU A 130 -8.07 2.97 -10.60
N ASP A 131 -7.18 2.27 -9.89
CA ASP A 131 -6.06 1.57 -10.52
C ASP A 131 -6.55 0.44 -11.42
N ARG A 132 -7.57 -0.33 -11.02
CA ARG A 132 -8.22 -1.33 -11.89
C ARG A 132 -8.79 -0.68 -13.16
N LEU A 133 -9.45 0.47 -13.03
CA LEU A 133 -9.97 1.20 -14.18
C LEU A 133 -8.84 1.62 -15.14
N ILE A 134 -7.71 2.12 -14.61
CA ILE A 134 -6.52 2.42 -15.43
C ILE A 134 -6.08 1.18 -16.22
N HIS A 135 -5.95 0.03 -15.56
CA HIS A 135 -5.53 -1.20 -16.22
C HIS A 135 -6.51 -1.65 -17.31
N THR A 136 -7.82 -1.59 -17.05
CA THR A 136 -8.86 -1.91 -18.06
C THR A 136 -8.76 -0.97 -19.27
N LEU A 137 -8.65 0.33 -19.03
CA LEU A 137 -8.57 1.33 -20.10
C LEU A 137 -7.28 1.22 -20.91
N LEU A 138 -6.14 0.94 -20.25
CA LEU A 138 -4.88 0.72 -20.95
C LEU A 138 -4.93 -0.53 -21.83
N ARG A 139 -5.45 -1.66 -21.33
CA ARG A 139 -5.65 -2.87 -22.14
C ARG A 139 -6.49 -2.60 -23.39
N HIS A 140 -7.53 -1.79 -23.21
CA HIS A 140 -8.43 -1.41 -24.28
C HIS A 140 -7.72 -0.55 -25.36
N LEU A 141 -6.90 0.41 -24.94
CA LEU A 141 -6.11 1.25 -25.83
C LEU A 141 -5.02 0.45 -26.55
N ASP A 142 -4.43 -0.55 -25.88
CA ASP A 142 -3.40 -1.42 -26.44
C ASP A 142 -3.96 -2.47 -27.42
N GLY A 143 -5.30 -2.56 -27.57
CA GLY A 143 -5.95 -3.45 -28.52
C GLY A 143 -5.77 -4.95 -28.23
N ARG A 144 -5.21 -5.32 -27.08
CA ARG A 144 -5.13 -6.71 -26.64
C ARG A 144 -6.51 -7.11 -26.10
N LYS A 145 -7.25 -7.86 -26.93
CA LYS A 145 -8.48 -8.55 -26.52
C LYS A 145 -8.21 -9.42 -25.27
N PRO A 146 -9.21 -9.57 -24.39
CA PRO A 146 -9.12 -10.37 -23.16
C PRO A 146 -8.65 -11.80 -23.41
#